data_AF-A0A1H7J727-F1
#
_entry.id   AF-A0A1H7J727-F1
#
_cell.length_a   1.000
_cell.length_b   1.000
_cell.length_c   1.000
_cell.angle_alpha   90.00
_cell.angle_beta   90.00
_cell.angle_gamma   90.00
#
_symmetry.space_group_name_H-M   'P 1'
#
loop_
_entity.id
_entity.type
_entity.pdbx_description
1 polymer ?
#
loop_
_entity_poly.entity_id
_entity_poly.type
_entity_poly.pdbx_seq_one_letter_code
_entity_poly.pdbx_strand_id
1 'polypeptide(L)'
;MNIKACFGKILLAISLVICGSYLHAQDNTFIKSSLKKETTTFMLEIARDLVTFDSASDSLEKLSEEQRRIALKQTSFFIKLTDFLHRHEHEYLTLRQQELAKSLAPPKQLVELSYKSIPMDEGLSNFYKTPEIARLLFIRALRPVDIASIVGSLLIPQILNASGEDYRKQLSISQLYGTKTYVKQQDLYEWKIWSVNRLYAIRFSWNIKTGVLSDFGYTPPNTRMIGDIKFFPFIQPVTLADSLSLHLREYQWNLYDSMQVEENAYYVINNDLAIRLQDFFKENKQQYVRIRKQLLAEKELPIPIPVMYHSLYEGSDFKDVEEQLSNLNPIVMEPEDLTMNAYIFVNSSQHFDQANVSKKLRHNAIVGFQHRAAPSDMQDVWKVQAIGYAEIVEYNWNIATGEITAIKIWEK
;
A
#
# COMPACT_ATOMS: atom_id res chain seq x y z
N MET A 1 10.14 5.74 17.77
CA MET A 1 11.23 5.94 16.78
C MET A 1 11.39 7.45 16.56
N ASN A 2 12.49 8.07 16.98
CA ASN A 2 12.72 9.51 16.78
C ASN A 2 13.05 9.76 15.30
N ILE A 3 12.04 10.11 14.49
CA ILE A 3 12.23 10.48 13.09
C ILE A 3 12.77 11.91 13.04
N LYS A 4 14.03 12.13 13.47
CA LYS A 4 14.75 13.31 12.98
C LYS A 4 14.85 13.15 11.46
N ALA A 5 14.15 14.02 10.73
CA ALA A 5 13.99 13.97 9.28
C ALA A 5 15.35 14.05 8.55
N CYS A 6 15.88 12.87 8.24
CA CYS A 6 16.86 12.67 7.19
C CYS A 6 16.09 12.44 5.89
N PHE A 7 16.53 12.99 4.77
CA PHE A 7 15.93 12.75 3.45
C PHE A 7 16.15 11.30 2.98
N GLY A 8 17.26 10.68 3.38
CA GLY A 8 17.43 9.23 3.27
C GLY A 8 16.39 8.46 4.11
N LYS A 9 16.00 9.01 5.27
CA LYS A 9 14.87 8.49 6.07
C LYS A 9 13.51 8.83 5.46
N ILE A 10 13.40 9.84 4.60
CA ILE A 10 12.18 10.18 3.87
C ILE A 10 11.93 9.15 2.76
N LEU A 11 12.93 8.80 1.95
CA LEU A 11 12.79 7.72 0.98
C LEU A 11 12.57 6.38 1.68
N LEU A 12 13.23 6.16 2.81
CA LEU A 12 12.95 5.01 3.68
C LEU A 12 11.53 5.03 4.23
N ALA A 13 11.03 6.17 4.70
CA ALA A 13 9.67 6.32 5.19
C ALA A 13 8.68 6.10 4.05
N ILE A 14 8.85 6.74 2.88
CA ILE A 14 8.07 6.50 1.67
C ILE A 14 8.08 5.02 1.31
N SER A 15 9.23 4.33 1.36
CA SER A 15 9.29 2.89 1.06
C SER A 15 8.65 1.99 2.10
N LEU A 16 8.87 2.25 3.38
CA LEU A 16 8.24 1.51 4.48
C LEU A 16 6.73 1.74 4.48
N VAL A 17 6.31 2.90 4.03
CA VAL A 17 4.91 3.29 3.88
C VAL A 17 4.31 2.71 2.62
N ILE A 18 5.05 2.63 1.52
CA ILE A 18 4.57 1.98 0.31
C ILE A 18 4.51 0.47 0.54
N CYS A 19 5.59 -0.17 1.01
CA CYS A 19 5.60 -1.60 1.38
C CYS A 19 4.59 -1.90 2.50
N GLY A 20 4.53 -1.06 3.54
CA GLY A 20 3.55 -1.14 4.61
C GLY A 20 2.13 -0.95 4.09
N SER A 21 1.89 0.01 3.19
CA SER A 21 0.61 0.19 2.52
C SER A 21 0.31 -0.92 1.51
N TYR A 22 1.26 -1.70 1.00
CA TYR A 22 0.95 -2.91 0.24
C TYR A 22 0.64 -4.09 1.17
N LEU A 23 1.24 -4.12 2.38
CA LEU A 23 0.89 -5.03 3.45
C LEU A 23 -0.45 -4.65 4.13
N HIS A 24 -0.84 -3.38 4.09
CA HIS A 24 -2.01 -2.80 4.79
C HIS A 24 -3.15 -2.34 3.88
N ALA A 25 -2.88 -2.00 2.62
CA ALA A 25 -3.90 -1.85 1.59
C ALA A 25 -4.27 -3.26 1.13
N GLN A 26 -4.97 -3.96 2.01
CA GLN A 26 -5.93 -5.01 1.67
C GLN A 26 -7.14 -4.41 0.92
N ASP A 27 -6.90 -3.29 0.24
CA ASP A 27 -7.88 -2.38 -0.25
C ASP A 27 -8.01 -2.59 -1.75
N ASN A 28 -8.56 -3.74 -2.13
CA ASN A 28 -8.67 -4.16 -3.53
C ASN A 28 -9.92 -3.57 -4.18
N THR A 29 -9.77 -2.39 -4.78
CA THR A 29 -10.76 -1.81 -5.68
C THR A 29 -10.07 -1.35 -6.97
N PHE A 30 -10.67 -1.72 -8.09
CA PHE A 30 -9.97 -1.91 -9.36
C PHE A 30 -10.03 -0.64 -10.21
N ILE A 31 -9.15 0.33 -9.95
CA ILE A 31 -8.99 1.45 -10.90
C ILE A 31 -8.19 0.96 -12.09
N LYS A 32 -8.94 0.55 -13.12
CA LYS A 32 -8.39 0.42 -14.46
C LYS A 32 -8.25 1.81 -15.07
N SER A 33 -7.03 2.33 -15.06
CA SER A 33 -6.68 3.52 -15.83
C SER A 33 -5.41 3.25 -16.63
N SER A 34 -5.40 3.72 -17.89
CA SER A 34 -4.17 3.81 -18.68
C SER A 34 -3.08 4.54 -17.90
N LEU A 35 -3.47 5.54 -17.10
CA LEU A 35 -2.60 6.30 -16.21
C LEU A 35 -1.81 5.43 -15.22
N LYS A 36 -2.37 4.35 -14.64
CA LYS A 36 -1.62 3.44 -13.74
C LYS A 36 -0.50 2.72 -14.50
N LYS A 37 -0.78 2.26 -15.73
CA LYS A 37 0.21 1.63 -16.62
C LYS A 37 1.29 2.64 -17.03
N GLU A 38 0.88 3.80 -17.50
CA GLU A 38 1.78 4.89 -17.93
C GLU A 38 2.67 5.36 -16.78
N THR A 39 2.12 5.53 -15.58
CA THR A 39 2.88 5.89 -14.38
C THR A 39 3.92 4.83 -14.01
N THR A 40 3.58 3.55 -14.16
CA THR A 40 4.53 2.46 -13.89
C THR A 40 5.66 2.46 -14.92
N THR A 41 5.34 2.57 -16.21
CA THR A 41 6.32 2.68 -17.30
C THR A 41 7.24 3.89 -17.11
N PHE A 42 6.66 5.07 -16.88
CA PHE A 42 7.40 6.30 -16.63
C PHE A 42 8.38 6.15 -15.45
N MET A 43 7.92 5.59 -14.34
CA MET A 43 8.77 5.44 -13.16
C MET A 43 9.89 4.42 -13.36
N LEU A 44 9.67 3.37 -14.15
CA LEU A 44 10.73 2.46 -14.57
C LEU A 44 11.77 3.16 -15.47
N GLU A 45 11.33 4.03 -16.38
CA GLU A 45 12.21 4.82 -17.26
C GLU A 45 13.12 5.77 -16.47
N ILE A 46 12.58 6.44 -15.45
CA ILE A 46 13.35 7.40 -14.63
C ILE A 46 13.99 6.78 -13.38
N ALA A 47 13.93 5.46 -13.22
CA ALA A 47 14.42 4.81 -12.01
C ALA A 47 15.93 5.02 -11.77
N ARG A 48 16.75 5.16 -12.83
CA ARG A 48 18.17 5.54 -12.68
C ARG A 48 18.34 6.95 -12.10
N ASP A 49 17.47 7.88 -12.47
CA ASP A 49 17.46 9.22 -11.87
C ASP A 49 17.08 9.16 -10.40
N LEU A 50 16.14 8.26 -10.02
CA LEU A 50 15.79 8.02 -8.61
C LEU A 50 16.96 7.48 -7.80
N VAL A 51 17.73 6.52 -8.33
CA VAL A 51 18.92 5.98 -7.64
C VAL A 51 19.99 7.04 -7.46
N THR A 52 20.21 7.85 -8.49
CA THR A 52 21.16 8.97 -8.46
C THR A 52 20.71 10.00 -7.42
N PHE A 53 19.43 10.32 -7.40
CA PHE A 53 18.82 11.21 -6.42
C PHE A 53 18.97 10.69 -4.99
N ASP A 54 18.59 9.43 -4.73
CA ASP A 54 18.71 8.79 -3.42
C ASP A 54 20.15 8.85 -2.90
N SER A 55 21.12 8.56 -3.77
CA SER A 55 22.54 8.58 -3.40
C SER A 55 23.08 10.00 -3.15
N ALA A 56 22.45 11.03 -3.73
CA ALA A 56 22.78 12.43 -3.49
C ALA A 56 21.99 13.05 -2.32
N SER A 57 20.97 12.35 -1.80
CA SER A 57 20.00 12.93 -0.88
C SER A 57 20.61 13.34 0.48
N ASP A 58 21.61 12.61 0.98
CA ASP A 58 22.37 12.96 2.18
C ASP A 58 23.03 14.35 2.10
N SER A 59 23.44 14.78 0.91
CA SER A 59 24.05 16.11 0.71
C SER A 59 23.03 17.25 0.80
N LEU A 60 21.76 16.98 0.44
CA LEU A 60 20.66 17.93 0.51
C LEU A 60 20.20 18.18 1.95
N GLU A 61 20.50 17.25 2.87
CA GLU A 61 20.16 17.37 4.29
C GLU A 61 20.88 18.52 4.99
N LYS A 62 22.10 18.84 4.52
CA LYS A 62 22.93 19.91 5.09
C LYS A 62 22.42 21.31 4.72
N LEU A 63 21.46 21.39 3.79
CA LEU A 63 20.88 22.63 3.31
C LEU A 63 19.73 23.10 4.21
N SER A 64 19.52 24.42 4.25
CA SER A 64 18.30 25.00 4.83
C SER A 64 17.06 24.51 4.07
N GLU A 65 15.87 24.63 4.66
CA GLU A 65 14.63 24.18 4.01
C GLU A 65 14.40 24.82 2.64
N GLU A 66 14.63 26.13 2.54
CA GLU A 66 14.50 26.88 1.29
C GLU A 66 15.51 26.39 0.23
N GLN A 67 16.79 26.28 0.62
CA GLN A 67 17.86 25.80 -0.27
C GLN A 67 17.59 24.37 -0.73
N ARG A 68 17.09 23.51 0.16
CA ARG A 68 16.72 22.13 -0.14
C ARG A 68 15.58 22.08 -1.14
N ARG A 69 14.53 22.88 -0.96
CA ARG A 69 13.41 22.94 -1.91
C ARG A 69 13.87 23.38 -3.31
N ILE A 70 14.76 24.37 -3.38
CA ILE A 70 15.36 24.80 -4.65
C ILE A 70 16.18 23.67 -5.26
N ALA A 71 17.05 23.02 -4.48
CA ALA A 71 17.90 21.94 -4.95
C ALA A 71 17.08 20.72 -5.44
N LEU A 72 16.01 20.34 -4.73
CA LEU A 72 15.10 19.26 -5.14
C LEU A 72 14.55 19.50 -6.54
N LYS A 73 14.03 20.71 -6.80
CA LYS A 73 13.47 21.11 -8.11
C LYS A 73 14.48 21.08 -9.25
N GLN A 74 15.77 21.13 -8.94
CA GLN A 74 16.84 21.11 -9.94
C GLN A 74 17.34 19.70 -10.26
N THR A 75 16.92 18.68 -9.51
CA THR A 75 17.33 17.30 -9.78
C THR A 75 16.62 16.76 -11.03
N SER A 76 17.34 15.98 -11.86
CA SER A 76 16.78 15.31 -13.05
C SER A 76 15.50 14.54 -12.73
N PHE A 77 15.49 13.82 -11.59
CA PHE A 77 14.35 13.05 -11.13
C PHE A 77 13.09 13.92 -10.94
N PHE A 78 13.18 15.00 -10.15
CA PHE A 78 12.02 15.85 -9.88
C PHE A 78 11.60 16.72 -11.06
N ILE A 79 12.53 17.09 -11.95
CA ILE A 79 12.19 17.76 -13.22
C ILE A 79 11.28 16.86 -14.05
N LYS A 80 11.73 15.62 -14.33
CA LYS A 80 10.95 14.65 -15.12
C LYS A 80 9.63 14.29 -14.44
N LEU A 81 9.63 14.09 -13.12
CA LEU A 81 8.43 13.82 -12.34
C LEU A 81 7.41 14.95 -12.44
N THR A 82 7.88 16.20 -12.32
CA THR A 82 7.02 17.38 -12.41
C THR A 82 6.43 17.52 -13.81
N ASP A 83 7.25 17.30 -14.85
CA ASP A 83 6.80 17.36 -16.25
C ASP A 83 5.75 16.27 -16.54
N PHE A 84 5.96 15.04 -16.05
CA PHE A 84 4.97 13.97 -16.16
C PHE A 84 3.66 14.35 -15.47
N LEU A 85 3.72 14.78 -14.21
CA LEU A 85 2.53 15.16 -13.45
C LEU A 85 1.79 16.36 -14.05
N HIS A 86 2.49 17.31 -14.67
CA HIS A 86 1.86 18.43 -15.35
C HIS A 86 1.12 17.98 -16.62
N ARG A 87 1.74 17.11 -17.43
CA ARG A 87 1.09 16.54 -18.62
C ARG A 87 -0.19 15.75 -18.29
N HIS A 88 -0.19 15.05 -17.16
CA HIS A 88 -1.32 14.23 -16.71
C HIS A 88 -2.17 14.88 -15.62
N GLU A 89 -2.02 16.19 -15.36
CA GLU A 89 -2.66 16.88 -14.23
C GLU A 89 -4.18 16.72 -14.26
N HIS A 90 -4.78 16.91 -15.44
CA HIS A 90 -6.23 16.77 -15.62
C HIS A 90 -6.71 15.35 -15.34
N GLU A 91 -6.02 14.33 -15.88
CA GLU A 91 -6.37 12.93 -15.69
C GLU A 91 -6.29 12.51 -14.22
N TYR A 92 -5.22 12.91 -13.52
CA TYR A 92 -5.07 12.68 -12.08
C TYR A 92 -6.20 13.33 -11.29
N LEU A 93 -6.51 14.59 -11.57
CA LEU A 93 -7.59 15.32 -10.88
C LEU A 93 -8.94 14.66 -11.12
N THR A 94 -9.27 14.34 -12.37
CA THR A 94 -10.54 13.69 -12.73
C THR A 94 -10.69 12.35 -12.04
N LEU A 95 -9.66 11.49 -12.08
CA LEU A 95 -9.71 10.18 -11.44
C LEU A 95 -9.85 10.31 -9.91
N ARG A 96 -9.05 11.16 -9.26
CA ARG A 96 -9.16 11.39 -7.81
C ARG A 96 -10.54 11.90 -7.42
N GLN A 97 -11.10 12.86 -8.17
CA GLN A 97 -12.45 13.37 -7.94
C GLN A 97 -13.51 12.28 -8.09
N GLN A 98 -13.40 11.42 -9.10
CA GLN A 98 -14.32 10.30 -9.29
C GLN A 98 -14.28 9.32 -8.11
N GLU A 99 -13.09 8.97 -7.62
CA GLU A 99 -12.94 8.06 -6.47
C GLU A 99 -13.42 8.67 -5.16
N LEU A 100 -13.15 9.97 -4.94
CA LEU A 100 -13.65 10.72 -3.80
C LEU A 100 -15.18 10.82 -3.82
N ALA A 101 -15.79 11.03 -4.99
CA ALA A 101 -17.24 11.10 -5.15
C ALA A 101 -17.96 9.76 -4.88
N LYS A 102 -17.29 8.63 -5.11
CA LYS A 102 -17.81 7.28 -4.78
C LYS A 102 -17.75 6.96 -3.29
N SER A 103 -16.97 7.72 -2.52
CA SER A 103 -16.67 7.42 -1.13
C SER A 103 -17.77 7.90 -0.18
N LEU A 104 -17.97 7.17 0.93
CA LEU A 104 -18.99 7.54 1.91
C LEU A 104 -18.65 8.80 2.71
N ALA A 105 -19.67 9.60 3.00
CA ALA A 105 -19.58 10.67 3.99
C ALA A 105 -19.39 10.10 5.40
N PRO A 106 -18.64 10.79 6.28
CA PRO A 106 -18.44 10.33 7.65
C PRO A 106 -19.77 10.37 8.43
N PRO A 107 -20.09 9.35 9.24
CA PRO A 107 -21.25 9.39 10.12
C PRO A 107 -21.09 10.52 11.15
N LYS A 108 -22.21 11.08 11.62
CA LYS A 108 -22.20 12.23 12.55
C LYS A 108 -21.37 11.94 13.80
N GLN A 109 -21.51 10.74 14.37
CA GLN A 109 -20.76 10.33 15.56
C GLN A 109 -19.25 10.42 15.35
N LEU A 110 -18.74 10.10 14.15
CA LEU A 110 -17.32 10.16 13.82
C LEU A 110 -16.81 11.60 13.72
N VAL A 111 -17.62 12.51 13.18
CA VAL A 111 -17.27 13.93 13.04
C VAL A 111 -17.22 14.62 14.39
N GLU A 112 -18.11 14.21 15.31
CA GLU A 112 -18.27 14.80 16.65
C GLU A 112 -17.26 14.27 17.69
N LEU A 113 -16.44 13.27 17.35
CA LEU A 113 -15.37 12.80 18.25
C LEU A 113 -14.38 13.91 18.61
N SER A 114 -13.79 13.80 19.79
CA SER A 114 -12.69 14.68 20.20
C SER A 114 -11.37 14.24 19.54
N TYR A 115 -10.87 15.03 18.60
CA TYR A 115 -9.58 14.81 17.95
C TYR A 115 -8.50 15.65 18.62
N LYS A 116 -7.41 14.99 18.99
CA LYS A 116 -6.17 15.62 19.44
C LYS A 116 -5.26 15.93 18.25
N SER A 117 -4.42 16.94 18.38
CA SER A 117 -3.33 17.19 17.43
C SER A 117 -2.33 16.05 17.45
N ILE A 118 -1.91 15.59 16.27
CA ILE A 118 -0.90 14.53 16.17
C ILE A 118 0.46 15.09 16.62
N PRO A 119 1.18 14.39 17.52
CA PRO A 119 2.52 14.80 17.94
C PRO A 119 3.51 14.52 16.81
N MET A 120 3.61 15.48 15.91
CA MET A 120 4.42 15.41 14.70
C MET A 120 5.61 16.37 14.84
N ASP A 121 6.82 15.88 14.55
CA ASP A 121 7.98 16.75 14.45
C ASP A 121 7.91 17.67 13.22
N GLU A 122 8.68 18.75 13.25
CA GLU A 122 8.71 19.75 12.17
C GLU A 122 9.09 19.14 10.81
N GLY A 123 9.98 18.14 10.81
CA GLY A 123 10.41 17.46 9.59
C GLY A 123 9.29 16.68 8.92
N LEU A 124 8.52 15.91 9.69
CA LEU A 124 7.36 15.18 9.19
C LEU A 124 6.20 16.13 8.82
N SER A 125 6.03 17.25 9.54
CA SER A 125 5.10 18.33 9.14
C SER A 125 5.47 18.89 7.77
N ASN A 126 6.74 19.21 7.56
CA ASN A 126 7.21 19.83 6.32
C ASN A 126 7.18 18.82 5.17
N PHE A 127 7.43 17.54 5.45
CA PHE A 127 7.29 16.45 4.49
C PHE A 127 5.90 16.43 3.84
N TYR A 128 4.84 16.53 4.62
CA TYR A 128 3.45 16.54 4.11
C TYR A 128 3.03 17.85 3.44
N LYS A 129 3.69 18.95 3.78
CA LYS A 129 3.40 20.29 3.24
C LYS A 129 4.22 20.63 2.00
N THR A 130 5.25 19.85 1.67
CA THR A 130 6.10 20.06 0.50
C THR A 130 5.46 19.43 -0.74
N PRO A 131 5.00 20.21 -1.73
CA PRO A 131 4.25 19.68 -2.88
C PRO A 131 5.04 18.66 -3.69
N GLU A 132 6.34 18.85 -3.88
CA GLU A 132 7.19 17.94 -4.67
C GLU A 132 7.22 16.54 -4.04
N ILE A 133 7.36 16.49 -2.71
CA ILE A 133 7.41 15.25 -1.94
C ILE A 133 6.02 14.60 -1.89
N ALA A 134 4.98 15.39 -1.61
CA ALA A 134 3.62 14.88 -1.55
C ALA A 134 3.17 14.29 -2.90
N ARG A 135 3.56 14.94 -4.01
CA ARG A 135 3.34 14.44 -5.37
C ARG A 135 4.02 13.09 -5.62
N LEU A 136 5.28 12.93 -5.21
CA LEU A 136 5.97 11.65 -5.30
C LEU A 136 5.26 10.57 -4.47
N LEU A 137 4.87 10.91 -3.25
CA LEU A 137 4.23 9.97 -2.32
C LEU A 137 2.88 9.47 -2.86
N PHE A 138 2.10 10.35 -3.48
CA PHE A 138 0.75 10.04 -3.96
C PHE A 138 0.65 9.82 -5.47
N ILE A 139 1.77 9.67 -6.19
CA ILE A 139 1.74 9.45 -7.63
C ILE A 139 0.99 8.16 -8.00
N ARG A 140 1.07 7.13 -7.15
CA ARG A 140 0.33 5.87 -7.34
C ARG A 140 -0.98 5.79 -6.57
N ALA A 141 -1.26 6.78 -5.72
CA ALA A 141 -2.42 6.79 -4.85
C ALA A 141 -3.53 7.65 -5.47
N LEU A 142 -4.59 6.98 -5.91
CA LEU A 142 -5.74 7.62 -6.55
C LEU A 142 -6.96 7.60 -5.62
N ARG A 143 -7.04 6.64 -4.70
CA ARG A 143 -8.20 6.45 -3.83
C ARG A 143 -7.98 7.06 -2.46
N PRO A 144 -9.03 7.53 -1.79
CA PRO A 144 -8.92 8.06 -0.43
C PRO A 144 -8.30 7.06 0.54
N VAL A 145 -8.59 5.76 0.37
CA VAL A 145 -8.03 4.72 1.22
C VAL A 145 -6.54 4.48 0.99
N ASP A 146 -6.04 4.64 -0.24
CA ASP A 146 -4.60 4.58 -0.52
C ASP A 146 -3.88 5.70 0.22
N ILE A 147 -4.44 6.93 0.11
CA ILE A 147 -3.92 8.11 0.81
C ILE A 147 -3.96 7.88 2.33
N ALA A 148 -5.08 7.39 2.86
CA ALA A 148 -5.26 7.09 4.27
C ALA A 148 -4.28 6.02 4.78
N SER A 149 -4.03 4.95 4.01
CA SER A 149 -3.08 3.90 4.37
C SER A 149 -1.65 4.43 4.38
N ILE A 150 -1.30 5.25 3.39
CA ILE A 150 0.01 5.90 3.32
C ILE A 150 0.23 6.83 4.52
N VAL A 151 -0.75 7.67 4.81
CA VAL A 151 -0.71 8.60 5.95
C VAL A 151 -0.69 7.84 7.28
N GLY A 152 -1.55 6.84 7.43
CA GLY A 152 -1.63 6.01 8.62
C GLY A 152 -0.29 5.33 8.93
N SER A 153 0.36 4.74 7.93
CA SER A 153 1.65 4.05 8.11
C SER A 153 2.76 4.95 8.68
N LEU A 154 2.69 6.26 8.44
CA LEU A 154 3.61 7.26 9.00
C LEU A 154 3.20 7.76 10.39
N LEU A 155 1.89 7.97 10.59
CA LEU A 155 1.36 8.64 11.78
C LEU A 155 1.07 7.68 12.93
N ILE A 156 0.64 6.45 12.64
CA ILE A 156 0.29 5.44 13.63
C ILE A 156 1.45 5.19 14.61
N PRO A 157 2.71 4.99 14.18
CA PRO A 157 3.82 4.83 15.13
C PRO A 157 4.01 6.02 16.07
N GLN A 158 3.75 7.25 15.60
CA GLN A 158 3.84 8.46 16.42
C GLN A 158 2.69 8.53 17.43
N ILE A 159 1.47 8.25 16.97
CA ILE A 159 0.26 8.19 17.81
C ILE A 159 0.45 7.17 18.94
N LEU A 160 0.86 5.95 18.58
CA LEU A 160 1.03 4.86 19.55
C LEU A 160 2.14 5.16 20.55
N ASN A 161 3.28 5.65 20.08
CA ASN A 161 4.39 6.06 20.96
C ASN A 161 3.99 7.19 21.94
N ALA A 162 3.17 8.14 21.50
CA ALA A 162 2.69 9.22 22.37
C ALA A 162 1.59 8.78 23.34
N SER A 163 0.82 7.74 22.99
CA SER A 163 -0.24 7.19 23.84
C SER A 163 0.26 6.22 24.92
N GLY A 164 1.47 5.67 24.78
CA GLY A 164 2.00 4.63 25.68
C GLY A 164 1.36 3.26 25.50
N GLU A 165 0.55 3.07 24.46
CA GLU A 165 -0.13 1.81 24.14
C GLU A 165 0.82 0.79 23.49
N ASP A 166 0.49 -0.51 23.66
CA ASP A 166 1.26 -1.58 23.02
C ASP A 166 1.12 -1.52 21.49
N TYR A 167 2.20 -1.11 20.85
CA TYR A 167 2.34 -1.00 19.40
C TYR A 167 1.93 -2.28 18.66
N ARG A 168 2.28 -3.46 19.19
CA ARG A 168 2.02 -4.74 18.52
C ARG A 168 0.54 -5.10 18.55
N LYS A 169 -0.12 -4.91 19.69
CA LYS A 169 -1.56 -5.15 19.83
C LYS A 169 -2.37 -4.23 18.92
N GLN A 170 -2.04 -2.95 18.89
CA GLN A 170 -2.77 -1.95 18.12
C GLN A 170 -2.60 -2.14 16.59
N LEU A 171 -1.38 -2.43 16.14
CA LEU A 171 -1.13 -2.77 14.73
C LEU A 171 -1.84 -4.06 14.32
N SER A 172 -1.82 -5.09 15.19
CA SER A 172 -2.46 -6.36 14.87
C SER A 172 -3.94 -6.20 14.60
N ILE A 173 -4.65 -5.42 15.41
CA ILE A 173 -6.08 -5.22 15.23
C ILE A 173 -6.37 -4.46 13.94
N SER A 174 -5.57 -3.44 13.62
CA SER A 174 -5.71 -2.74 12.34
C SER A 174 -5.44 -3.64 11.13
N GLN A 175 -4.53 -4.62 11.25
CA GLN A 175 -4.20 -5.59 10.21
C GLN A 175 -5.28 -6.66 10.04
N LEU A 176 -5.82 -7.14 11.15
CA LEU A 176 -6.77 -8.27 11.18
C LEU A 176 -8.18 -7.85 10.75
N TYR A 177 -8.60 -6.64 11.14
CA TYR A 177 -9.98 -6.16 10.98
C TYR A 177 -10.12 -5.00 9.99
N GLY A 178 -9.01 -4.55 9.40
CA GLY A 178 -8.97 -3.54 8.36
C GLY A 178 -9.26 -2.11 8.84
N THR A 179 -9.33 -1.21 7.87
CA THR A 179 -9.64 0.21 8.09
C THR A 179 -10.79 0.66 7.20
N LYS A 180 -11.48 1.70 7.65
CA LYS A 180 -12.62 2.35 7.03
C LYS A 180 -12.21 3.75 6.61
N THR A 181 -12.52 4.14 5.38
CA THR A 181 -12.21 5.49 4.91
C THR A 181 -13.48 6.24 4.55
N TYR A 182 -13.66 7.41 5.16
CA TYR A 182 -14.74 8.34 4.87
C TYR A 182 -14.19 9.66 4.36
N VAL A 183 -14.96 10.36 3.54
CA VAL A 183 -14.52 11.61 2.94
C VAL A 183 -15.60 12.68 3.00
N LYS A 184 -15.18 13.94 3.05
CA LYS A 184 -16.07 15.10 2.93
C LYS A 184 -15.36 16.18 2.12
N GLN A 185 -15.99 16.62 1.04
CA GLN A 185 -15.50 17.78 0.30
C GLN A 185 -15.57 19.04 1.16
N GLN A 186 -14.47 19.81 1.21
CA GLN A 186 -14.40 21.11 1.88
C GLN A 186 -14.43 22.26 0.86
N ASP A 187 -13.75 22.07 -0.28
CA ASP A 187 -13.71 22.99 -1.41
C ASP A 187 -13.47 22.21 -2.72
N LEU A 188 -13.28 22.89 -3.85
CA LEU A 188 -13.04 22.29 -5.16
C LEU A 188 -11.87 21.29 -5.16
N TYR A 189 -10.77 21.64 -4.49
CA TYR A 189 -9.56 20.81 -4.41
C TYR A 189 -9.26 20.26 -3.01
N GLU A 190 -9.98 20.71 -1.98
CA GLU A 190 -9.74 20.31 -0.59
C GLU A 190 -10.77 19.28 -0.14
N TRP A 191 -10.27 18.12 0.28
CA TRP A 191 -11.08 17.02 0.77
C TRP A 191 -10.61 16.60 2.15
N LYS A 192 -11.54 16.48 3.10
CA LYS A 192 -11.25 15.93 4.42
C LYS A 192 -11.46 14.43 4.42
N ILE A 193 -10.48 13.69 4.92
CA ILE A 193 -10.45 12.24 4.98
C ILE A 193 -10.44 11.81 6.45
N TRP A 194 -11.25 10.80 6.77
CA TRP A 194 -11.20 10.07 8.03
C TRP A 194 -10.84 8.62 7.75
N SER A 195 -9.80 8.11 8.41
CA SER A 195 -9.42 6.71 8.43
C SER A 195 -9.70 6.14 9.81
N VAL A 196 -10.49 5.07 9.90
CA VAL A 196 -11.03 4.57 11.15
C VAL A 196 -10.85 3.05 11.21
N ASN A 197 -10.26 2.54 12.27
CA ASN A 197 -10.28 1.10 12.56
C ASN A 197 -11.10 0.84 13.82
N ARG A 198 -10.96 -0.31 14.46
CA ARG A 198 -11.72 -0.65 15.69
C ARG A 198 -11.27 0.14 16.93
N LEU A 199 -10.11 0.79 16.90
CA LEU A 199 -9.43 1.34 18.08
C LEU A 199 -9.29 2.86 18.05
N TYR A 200 -9.02 3.42 16.87
CA TYR A 200 -8.79 4.85 16.69
C TYR A 200 -9.27 5.34 15.33
N ALA A 201 -9.38 6.66 15.23
CA ALA A 201 -9.63 7.40 14.01
C ALA A 201 -8.53 8.43 13.79
N ILE A 202 -8.08 8.55 12.55
CA ILE A 202 -7.20 9.61 12.07
C ILE A 202 -8.01 10.46 11.09
N ARG A 203 -7.84 11.78 11.13
CA ARG A 203 -8.41 12.70 10.16
C ARG A 203 -7.32 13.63 9.61
N PHE A 204 -7.48 14.05 8.36
CA PHE A 204 -6.63 15.05 7.72
C PHE A 204 -7.34 15.64 6.50
N SER A 205 -6.88 16.81 6.05
CA SER A 205 -7.28 17.43 4.78
C SER A 205 -6.25 17.15 3.69
N TRP A 206 -6.73 16.91 2.48
CA TRP A 206 -5.93 16.61 1.30
C TRP A 206 -6.28 17.53 0.15
N ASN A 207 -5.27 18.26 -0.34
CA ASN A 207 -5.36 19.00 -1.58
C ASN A 207 -5.10 18.07 -2.76
N ILE A 208 -6.12 17.71 -3.52
CA ILE A 208 -6.01 16.72 -4.60
C ILE A 208 -5.16 17.19 -5.79
N LYS A 209 -4.94 18.51 -5.91
CA LYS A 209 -4.15 19.15 -6.97
C LYS A 209 -2.67 19.18 -6.64
N THR A 210 -2.33 19.59 -5.42
CA THR A 210 -0.93 19.75 -4.99
C THR A 210 -0.40 18.51 -4.28
N GLY A 211 -1.27 17.63 -3.79
CA GLY A 211 -0.94 16.48 -2.95
C GLY A 211 -0.77 16.83 -1.47
N VAL A 212 -0.73 18.12 -1.12
CA VAL A 212 -0.42 18.58 0.25
C VAL A 212 -1.46 18.09 1.25
N LEU A 213 -0.99 17.71 2.44
CA LEU A 213 -1.83 17.31 3.56
C LEU A 213 -1.77 18.32 4.72
N SER A 214 -2.89 18.50 5.40
CA SER A 214 -3.05 19.44 6.51
C SER A 214 -4.14 19.01 7.51
N ASP A 215 -4.42 19.82 8.54
CA ASP A 215 -5.47 19.61 9.55
C ASP A 215 -5.49 18.18 10.15
N PHE A 216 -4.31 17.68 10.50
CA PHE A 216 -4.13 16.37 11.09
C PHE A 216 -4.74 16.31 12.50
N GLY A 217 -5.53 15.26 12.75
CA GLY A 217 -6.02 14.94 14.08
C GLY A 217 -6.21 13.45 14.30
N TYR A 218 -6.18 13.02 15.55
CA TYR A 218 -6.41 11.62 15.91
C TYR A 218 -7.25 11.50 17.18
N THR A 219 -7.98 10.40 17.32
CA THR A 219 -8.59 10.01 18.59
C THR A 219 -7.61 9.13 19.38
N PRO A 220 -7.56 9.24 20.71
CA PRO A 220 -6.81 8.27 21.52
C PRO A 220 -7.20 6.82 21.17
N PRO A 221 -6.26 5.87 21.24
CA PRO A 221 -6.59 4.45 21.10
C PRO A 221 -7.66 4.00 22.10
N ASN A 222 -8.42 2.97 21.73
CA ASN A 222 -9.51 2.39 22.53
C ASN A 222 -10.66 3.40 22.81
N THR A 223 -10.90 4.34 21.90
CA THR A 223 -12.05 5.24 22.00
C THR A 223 -13.34 4.43 21.78
N ARG A 224 -14.09 4.16 22.85
CA ARG A 224 -15.28 3.28 22.86
C ARG A 224 -16.26 3.52 21.69
N MET A 225 -16.56 4.77 21.37
CA MET A 225 -17.51 5.13 20.29
C MET A 225 -17.10 4.64 18.90
N ILE A 226 -15.83 4.29 18.70
CA ILE A 226 -15.30 3.76 17.44
C ILE A 226 -15.70 2.29 17.24
N GLY A 227 -15.75 1.52 18.33
CA GLY A 227 -16.25 0.13 18.31
C GLY A 227 -17.71 0.04 17.87
N ASP A 228 -18.50 1.09 18.07
CA ASP A 228 -19.92 1.11 17.71
C ASP A 228 -20.18 1.50 16.23
N ILE A 229 -19.12 1.85 15.48
CA ILE A 229 -19.25 2.21 14.06
C ILE A 229 -19.52 0.96 13.22
N LYS A 230 -20.79 0.81 12.81
CA LYS A 230 -21.25 -0.26 11.91
C LYS A 230 -20.46 -0.31 10.61
N PHE A 231 -20.31 -1.50 10.03
CA PHE A 231 -19.81 -1.63 8.67
C PHE A 231 -20.76 -0.96 7.69
N PHE A 232 -20.21 -0.09 6.85
CA PHE A 232 -20.89 0.49 5.71
C PHE A 232 -19.92 0.35 4.53
N PRO A 233 -20.38 -0.14 3.37
CA PRO A 233 -19.50 -0.30 2.22
C PRO A 233 -18.93 1.06 1.78
N PHE A 234 -17.60 1.23 1.81
CA PHE A 234 -16.94 2.52 1.54
C PHE A 234 -17.06 2.99 0.09
N ILE A 235 -17.44 2.09 -0.81
CA ILE A 235 -17.72 2.34 -2.23
C ILE A 235 -18.94 1.50 -2.65
N GLN A 236 -19.69 1.95 -3.65
CA GLN A 236 -20.59 1.05 -4.37
C GLN A 236 -19.74 0.13 -5.26
N PRO A 237 -19.86 -1.21 -5.16
CA PRO A 237 -19.07 -2.11 -5.97
C PRO A 237 -19.45 -1.94 -7.45
N VAL A 238 -18.46 -1.69 -8.30
CA VAL A 238 -18.66 -1.56 -9.75
C VAL A 238 -18.27 -2.84 -10.48
N THR A 239 -17.35 -3.62 -9.90
CA THR A 239 -16.88 -4.90 -10.43
C THR A 239 -17.19 -6.06 -9.48
N LEU A 240 -17.16 -7.30 -10.00
CA LEU A 240 -17.25 -8.51 -9.18
C LEU A 240 -16.17 -8.56 -8.12
N ALA A 241 -14.97 -8.08 -8.47
CA ALA A 241 -13.84 -8.08 -7.58
C ALA A 241 -13.98 -7.03 -6.47
N ASP A 242 -14.53 -5.85 -6.75
CA ASP A 242 -14.93 -4.89 -5.71
C ASP A 242 -15.97 -5.51 -4.76
N SER A 243 -16.96 -6.23 -5.30
CA SER A 243 -18.01 -6.85 -4.51
C SER A 243 -17.46 -7.92 -3.57
N LEU A 244 -16.58 -8.80 -4.05
CA LEU A 244 -15.97 -9.84 -3.22
C LEU A 244 -15.05 -9.23 -2.16
N SER A 245 -14.26 -8.21 -2.53
CA SER A 245 -13.42 -7.48 -1.57
C SER A 245 -14.25 -6.82 -0.48
N LEU A 246 -15.36 -6.16 -0.82
CA LEU A 246 -16.25 -5.56 0.18
C LEU A 246 -16.87 -6.62 1.10
N HIS A 247 -17.30 -7.76 0.55
CA HIS A 247 -17.88 -8.86 1.33
C HIS A 247 -16.85 -9.46 2.31
N LEU A 248 -15.62 -9.69 1.85
CA LEU A 248 -14.52 -10.15 2.69
C LEU A 248 -14.23 -9.18 3.85
N ARG A 249 -14.23 -7.87 3.57
CA ARG A 249 -13.97 -6.86 4.61
C ARG A 249 -15.10 -6.68 5.59
N GLU A 250 -16.35 -6.77 5.12
CA GLU A 250 -17.51 -6.80 5.99
C GLU A 250 -17.41 -7.99 6.94
N TYR A 251 -17.08 -9.17 6.39
CA TYR A 251 -16.85 -10.39 7.14
C TYR A 251 -15.76 -10.17 8.20
N GLN A 252 -14.56 -9.71 7.81
CA GLN A 252 -13.48 -9.39 8.75
C GLN A 252 -13.93 -8.41 9.83
N TRP A 253 -14.50 -7.27 9.46
CA TRP A 253 -14.92 -6.23 10.41
C TRP A 253 -15.88 -6.77 11.48
N ASN A 254 -16.83 -7.60 11.06
CA ASN A 254 -17.85 -8.18 11.94
C ASN A 254 -17.32 -9.28 12.86
N LEU A 255 -16.13 -9.84 12.60
CA LEU A 255 -15.51 -10.82 13.47
C LEU A 255 -14.97 -10.20 14.78
N TYR A 256 -14.66 -8.91 14.81
CA TYR A 256 -14.01 -8.26 15.97
C TYR A 256 -14.74 -8.53 17.30
N ASP A 257 -16.06 -8.33 17.33
CA ASP A 257 -16.85 -8.49 18.55
C ASP A 257 -16.97 -9.97 18.96
N SER A 258 -16.96 -10.89 18.00
CA SER A 258 -17.10 -12.32 18.24
C SER A 258 -15.81 -13.00 18.74
N MET A 259 -14.64 -12.39 18.50
CA MET A 259 -13.33 -12.99 18.77
C MET A 259 -12.73 -12.58 20.13
N GLN A 260 -13.46 -11.80 20.95
CA GLN A 260 -13.02 -11.34 22.27
C GLN A 260 -11.59 -10.78 22.24
N VAL A 261 -11.32 -9.88 21.29
CA VAL A 261 -9.98 -9.37 20.94
C VAL A 261 -9.24 -8.76 22.13
N GLU A 262 -9.97 -8.22 23.10
CA GLU A 262 -9.40 -7.63 24.30
C GLU A 262 -8.87 -8.68 25.29
N GLU A 263 -9.45 -9.88 25.28
CA GLU A 263 -9.22 -10.96 26.25
C GLU A 263 -8.21 -12.01 25.73
N ASN A 264 -8.10 -12.16 24.41
CA ASN A 264 -7.27 -13.18 23.78
C ASN A 264 -5.86 -12.70 23.40
N ALA A 265 -4.89 -13.61 23.42
CA ALA A 265 -3.55 -13.34 22.93
C ALA A 265 -3.54 -13.23 21.39
N TYR A 266 -2.65 -12.40 20.84
CA TYR A 266 -2.57 -12.13 19.40
C TYR A 266 -2.54 -13.39 18.52
N TYR A 267 -1.70 -14.38 18.87
CA TYR A 267 -1.55 -15.59 18.05
C TYR A 267 -2.84 -16.42 18.01
N VAL A 268 -3.64 -16.40 19.07
CA VAL A 268 -4.95 -17.10 19.12
C VAL A 268 -5.91 -16.43 18.15
N ILE A 269 -5.99 -15.09 18.20
CA ILE A 269 -6.83 -14.30 17.30
C ILE A 269 -6.39 -14.49 15.84
N ASN A 270 -5.09 -14.41 15.57
CA ASN A 270 -4.56 -14.57 14.22
C ASN A 270 -4.86 -15.96 13.63
N ASN A 271 -4.73 -17.02 14.43
CA ASN A 271 -5.03 -18.38 13.98
C ASN A 271 -6.54 -18.59 13.73
N ASP A 272 -7.41 -18.14 14.62
CA ASP A 272 -8.87 -18.25 14.42
C ASP A 272 -9.32 -17.41 13.21
N LEU A 273 -8.75 -16.22 13.02
CA LEU A 273 -9.02 -15.41 11.83
C LEU A 273 -8.57 -16.15 10.56
N ALA A 274 -7.36 -16.69 10.53
CA ALA A 274 -6.84 -17.41 9.37
C ALA A 274 -7.76 -18.58 8.96
N ILE A 275 -8.28 -19.34 9.94
CA ILE A 275 -9.24 -20.43 9.69
C ILE A 275 -10.53 -19.87 9.06
N ARG A 276 -11.11 -18.83 9.67
CA ARG A 276 -12.35 -18.20 9.19
C ARG A 276 -12.23 -17.62 7.79
N LEU A 277 -11.10 -16.97 7.49
CA LEU A 277 -10.84 -16.43 6.15
C LEU A 277 -10.64 -17.55 5.13
N GLN A 278 -10.01 -18.66 5.50
CA GLN A 278 -9.91 -19.83 4.61
C GLN A 278 -11.29 -20.45 4.32
N ASP A 279 -12.19 -20.48 5.31
CA ASP A 279 -13.55 -20.97 5.09
C ASP A 279 -14.34 -20.02 4.19
N PHE A 280 -14.24 -18.70 4.40
CA PHE A 280 -14.78 -17.69 3.48
C PHE A 280 -14.25 -17.89 2.05
N PHE A 281 -12.94 -18.14 1.89
CA PHE A 281 -12.34 -18.41 0.58
C PHE A 281 -12.94 -19.66 -0.07
N LYS A 282 -13.09 -20.76 0.68
CA LYS A 282 -13.69 -22.01 0.16
C LYS A 282 -15.13 -21.81 -0.28
N GLU A 283 -15.93 -21.09 0.51
CA GLU A 283 -17.33 -20.77 0.19
C GLU A 283 -17.45 -19.92 -1.08
N ASN A 284 -16.47 -19.04 -1.32
CA ASN A 284 -16.47 -18.11 -2.46
C ASN A 284 -15.51 -18.54 -3.59
N LYS A 285 -14.99 -19.78 -3.57
CA LYS A 285 -13.89 -20.25 -4.44
C LYS A 285 -14.10 -19.95 -5.93
N GLN A 286 -15.32 -20.18 -6.43
CA GLN A 286 -15.64 -19.94 -7.84
C GLN A 286 -15.53 -18.46 -8.23
N GLN A 287 -15.91 -17.55 -7.33
CA GLN A 287 -15.78 -16.11 -7.55
C GLN A 287 -14.30 -15.71 -7.59
N TYR A 288 -13.49 -16.19 -6.64
CA TYR A 288 -12.03 -15.96 -6.64
C TYR A 288 -11.38 -16.42 -7.95
N VAL A 289 -11.66 -17.65 -8.40
CA VAL A 289 -11.11 -18.18 -9.67
C VAL A 289 -11.50 -17.29 -10.84
N ARG A 290 -12.79 -16.92 -10.95
CA ARG A 290 -13.28 -16.06 -12.03
C ARG A 290 -12.58 -14.70 -12.04
N ILE A 291 -12.48 -14.06 -10.89
CA ILE A 291 -11.85 -12.74 -10.73
C ILE A 291 -10.36 -12.82 -11.09
N ARG A 292 -9.61 -13.75 -10.50
CA ARG A 292 -8.17 -13.90 -10.74
C ARG A 292 -7.87 -14.21 -12.20
N LYS A 293 -8.64 -15.12 -12.81
CA LYS A 293 -8.52 -15.44 -14.23
C LYS A 293 -8.74 -14.19 -15.10
N GLN A 294 -9.76 -13.39 -14.79
CA GLN A 294 -10.03 -12.15 -15.52
C GLN A 294 -8.85 -11.17 -15.38
N LEU A 295 -8.35 -10.95 -14.17
CA LEU A 295 -7.27 -10.01 -13.90
C LEU A 295 -5.94 -10.42 -14.55
N LEU A 296 -5.63 -11.72 -14.57
CA LEU A 296 -4.42 -12.24 -15.20
C LEU A 296 -4.50 -12.25 -16.72
N ALA A 297 -5.68 -12.53 -17.29
CA ALA A 297 -5.90 -12.51 -18.73
C ALA A 297 -5.73 -11.12 -19.36
N GLU A 298 -5.83 -10.06 -18.55
CA GLU A 298 -5.61 -8.67 -18.97
C GLU A 298 -4.12 -8.27 -19.00
N LYS A 299 -3.23 -9.11 -18.46
CA LYS A 299 -1.79 -8.83 -18.44
C LYS A 299 -1.15 -9.19 -19.77
N GLU A 300 -0.06 -8.50 -20.10
CA GLU A 300 0.76 -8.86 -21.25
C GLU A 300 1.45 -10.20 -21.02
N LEU A 301 1.83 -10.88 -22.10
CA LEU A 301 2.57 -12.14 -22.00
C LEU A 301 3.96 -11.92 -21.36
N PRO A 302 4.47 -12.91 -20.58
CA PRO A 302 5.83 -12.90 -20.07
C PRO A 302 6.85 -12.79 -21.21
N ILE A 303 7.94 -12.09 -20.95
CA ILE A 303 9.04 -11.92 -21.91
C ILE A 303 10.29 -12.69 -21.45
N PRO A 304 11.22 -13.00 -22.37
CA PRO A 304 12.53 -13.53 -21.98
C PRO A 304 13.23 -12.61 -20.98
N ILE A 305 13.90 -13.20 -20.00
CA ILE A 305 14.69 -12.45 -19.03
C ILE A 305 15.80 -11.68 -19.78
N PRO A 306 15.90 -10.34 -19.61
CA PRO A 306 16.91 -9.58 -20.32
C PRO A 306 18.33 -9.98 -19.88
N VAL A 307 19.30 -9.92 -20.80
CA VAL A 307 20.69 -10.39 -20.59
C VAL A 307 21.41 -9.72 -19.40
N MET A 308 21.01 -8.51 -19.05
CA MET A 308 21.54 -7.78 -17.90
C MET A 308 21.11 -8.35 -16.55
N TYR A 309 20.09 -9.21 -16.52
CA TYR A 309 19.62 -9.84 -15.29
C TYR A 309 20.27 -11.22 -15.13
N HIS A 310 20.85 -11.48 -13.96
CA HIS A 310 21.34 -12.80 -13.59
C HIS A 310 20.41 -13.44 -12.55
N SER A 311 20.29 -14.77 -12.63
CA SER A 311 19.52 -15.53 -11.65
C SER A 311 20.16 -15.38 -10.28
N LEU A 312 19.40 -14.90 -9.30
CA LEU A 312 19.85 -14.77 -7.93
C LEU A 312 19.52 -16.06 -7.16
N TYR A 313 18.33 -16.63 -7.41
CA TYR A 313 17.82 -17.83 -6.74
C TYR A 313 16.81 -18.60 -7.61
N GLU A 314 16.83 -19.93 -7.53
CA GLU A 314 15.91 -20.82 -8.24
C GLU A 314 15.39 -21.94 -7.33
N GLY A 315 14.07 -22.04 -7.15
CA GLY A 315 13.43 -23.25 -6.63
C GLY A 315 13.43 -23.40 -5.11
N SER A 316 13.95 -24.53 -4.61
CA SER A 316 13.68 -25.07 -3.25
C SER A 316 14.10 -24.18 -2.07
N ASP A 317 14.88 -23.13 -2.34
CA ASP A 317 15.35 -22.17 -1.33
C ASP A 317 14.20 -21.34 -0.74
N PHE A 318 13.03 -21.33 -1.38
CA PHE A 318 11.88 -20.51 -0.96
C PHE A 318 10.65 -21.30 -0.50
N LYS A 319 10.76 -22.57 -0.12
CA LYS A 319 9.59 -23.35 0.33
C LYS A 319 8.81 -22.67 1.46
N ASP A 320 9.51 -22.11 2.44
CA ASP A 320 8.87 -21.40 3.55
C ASP A 320 8.17 -20.11 3.08
N VAL A 321 8.74 -19.43 2.07
CA VAL A 321 8.14 -18.24 1.46
C VAL A 321 6.92 -18.60 0.61
N GLU A 322 6.98 -19.71 -0.14
CA GLU A 322 5.86 -20.27 -0.90
C GLU A 322 4.68 -20.59 0.01
N GLU A 323 4.92 -21.20 1.17
CA GLU A 323 3.90 -21.48 2.18
C GLU A 323 3.31 -20.18 2.76
N GLN A 324 4.17 -19.23 3.15
CA GLN A 324 3.73 -17.93 3.67
C GLN A 324 2.86 -17.15 2.67
N LEU A 325 3.23 -17.14 1.39
CA LEU A 325 2.45 -16.49 0.34
C LEU A 325 1.12 -17.20 0.10
N SER A 326 1.12 -18.53 0.12
CA SER A 326 -0.10 -19.32 -0.04
C SER A 326 -1.10 -19.07 1.09
N ASN A 327 -0.63 -18.75 2.30
CA ASN A 327 -1.49 -18.35 3.42
C ASN A 327 -2.19 -16.99 3.22
N LEU A 328 -1.70 -16.14 2.30
CA LEU A 328 -2.36 -14.88 1.92
C LEU A 328 -3.53 -15.08 0.93
N ASN A 329 -3.74 -16.30 0.45
CA ASN A 329 -4.75 -16.63 -0.55
C ASN A 329 -6.17 -16.08 -0.25
N PRO A 330 -6.69 -16.12 0.99
CA PRO A 330 -8.02 -15.58 1.26
C PRO A 330 -8.16 -14.08 1.01
N ILE A 331 -7.06 -13.33 1.13
CA ILE A 331 -7.07 -11.86 1.10
C ILE A 331 -6.55 -11.28 -0.22
N VAL A 332 -5.78 -12.05 -0.99
CA VAL A 332 -5.16 -11.59 -2.24
C VAL A 332 -6.04 -11.93 -3.45
N MET A 333 -6.33 -10.92 -4.28
CA MET A 333 -7.07 -11.10 -5.55
C MET A 333 -6.24 -10.73 -6.78
N GLU A 334 -5.25 -9.86 -6.64
CA GLU A 334 -4.39 -9.38 -7.73
C GLU A 334 -2.96 -9.97 -7.66
N PRO A 335 -2.29 -10.19 -8.80
CA PRO A 335 -0.88 -10.56 -8.81
C PRO A 335 0.02 -9.44 -8.27
N GLU A 336 -0.41 -8.17 -8.33
CA GLU A 336 0.29 -7.02 -7.74
C GLU A 336 0.57 -7.21 -6.24
N ASP A 337 -0.47 -7.50 -5.44
CA ASP A 337 -0.35 -7.69 -3.99
C ASP A 337 0.55 -8.88 -3.67
N LEU A 338 0.36 -9.97 -4.41
CA LEU A 338 1.12 -11.19 -4.23
C LEU A 338 2.60 -10.98 -4.53
N THR A 339 2.90 -10.30 -5.62
CA THR A 339 4.27 -9.97 -6.04
C THR A 339 4.96 -9.11 -5.00
N MET A 340 4.29 -8.11 -4.45
CA MET A 340 4.89 -7.26 -3.43
C MET A 340 5.20 -8.05 -2.15
N ASN A 341 4.28 -8.93 -1.72
CA ASN A 341 4.54 -9.82 -0.58
C ASN A 341 5.69 -10.79 -0.88
N ALA A 342 5.73 -11.38 -2.07
CA ALA A 342 6.81 -12.27 -2.49
C ALA A 342 8.15 -11.54 -2.46
N TYR A 343 8.18 -10.34 -3.05
CA TYR A 343 9.35 -9.46 -3.06
C TYR A 343 9.83 -9.13 -1.64
N ILE A 344 8.91 -8.78 -0.73
CA ILE A 344 9.23 -8.49 0.67
C ILE A 344 9.76 -9.73 1.40
N PHE A 345 9.08 -10.88 1.31
CA PHE A 345 9.47 -12.10 2.02
C PHE A 345 10.79 -12.68 1.52
N VAL A 346 11.02 -12.66 0.21
CA VAL A 346 12.31 -13.04 -0.38
C VAL A 346 13.40 -12.14 0.20
N ASN A 347 13.24 -10.83 0.11
CA ASN A 347 14.26 -9.89 0.55
C ASN A 347 14.42 -9.81 2.08
N SER A 348 13.42 -10.22 2.86
CA SER A 348 13.51 -10.32 4.33
C SER A 348 14.05 -11.64 4.83
N SER A 349 14.21 -12.64 3.94
CA SER A 349 14.84 -13.91 4.28
C SER A 349 16.31 -13.72 4.67
N GLN A 350 16.84 -14.67 5.45
CA GLN A 350 18.22 -14.60 6.01
C GLN A 350 19.33 -14.57 4.95
N HIS A 351 18.98 -14.71 3.67
CA HIS A 351 19.92 -14.83 2.55
C HIS A 351 20.48 -13.49 2.05
N PHE A 352 19.99 -12.35 2.54
CA PHE A 352 20.37 -11.05 2.00
C PHE A 352 21.06 -10.09 2.99
N ASP A 353 21.97 -9.27 2.46
CA ASP A 353 22.57 -8.13 3.17
C ASP A 353 21.51 -7.05 3.45
N GLN A 354 21.15 -6.90 4.73
CA GLN A 354 20.08 -6.02 5.19
C GLN A 354 20.25 -4.55 4.75
N ALA A 355 21.49 -4.05 4.61
CA ALA A 355 21.71 -2.67 4.20
C ALA A 355 21.35 -2.47 2.72
N ASN A 356 21.82 -3.36 1.85
CA ASN A 356 21.54 -3.33 0.41
C ASN A 356 20.07 -3.69 0.09
N VAL A 357 19.50 -4.66 0.81
CA VAL A 357 18.07 -5.00 0.78
C VAL A 357 17.22 -3.76 1.00
N SER A 358 17.54 -3.01 2.06
CA SER A 358 16.73 -1.86 2.42
C SER A 358 16.62 -0.88 1.26
N LYS A 359 17.70 -0.67 0.48
CA LYS A 359 17.77 0.29 -0.64
C LYS A 359 16.99 -0.20 -1.85
N LYS A 360 17.19 -1.46 -2.24
CA LYS A 360 16.47 -2.11 -3.34
C LYS A 360 14.96 -2.12 -3.09
N LEU A 361 14.55 -2.50 -1.87
CA LEU A 361 13.15 -2.48 -1.44
C LEU A 361 12.54 -1.09 -1.63
N ARG A 362 13.28 -0.01 -1.33
CA ARG A 362 12.76 1.36 -1.53
C ARG A 362 12.55 1.71 -2.98
N HIS A 363 13.53 1.43 -3.80
CA HIS A 363 13.48 1.80 -5.21
C HIS A 363 12.35 1.06 -5.92
N ASN A 364 12.23 -0.25 -5.70
CA ASN A 364 11.14 -1.03 -6.28
C ASN A 364 9.77 -0.68 -5.67
N ALA A 365 9.68 -0.31 -4.38
CA ALA A 365 8.43 0.21 -3.82
C ALA A 365 7.98 1.51 -4.51
N ILE A 366 8.91 2.45 -4.73
CA ILE A 366 8.64 3.73 -5.39
C ILE A 366 8.36 3.54 -6.89
N VAL A 367 9.08 2.64 -7.56
CA VAL A 367 8.98 2.43 -9.01
C VAL A 367 7.84 1.48 -9.39
N GLY A 368 7.48 0.56 -8.51
CA GLY A 368 6.50 -0.49 -8.78
C GLY A 368 7.00 -1.56 -9.76
N PHE A 369 6.09 -2.44 -10.16
CA PHE A 369 6.36 -3.56 -11.06
C PHE A 369 5.43 -3.53 -12.27
N GLN A 370 5.97 -3.85 -13.44
CA GLN A 370 5.17 -4.22 -14.61
C GLN A 370 4.84 -5.71 -14.53
N HIS A 371 3.54 -6.03 -14.45
CA HIS A 371 3.07 -7.41 -14.35
C HIS A 371 2.71 -7.98 -15.72
N ARG A 372 3.19 -9.20 -15.94
CA ARG A 372 2.94 -10.03 -17.11
C ARG A 372 2.43 -11.38 -16.64
N ALA A 373 1.53 -12.00 -17.39
CA ALA A 373 0.99 -13.30 -17.03
C ALA A 373 0.62 -14.13 -18.25
N ALA A 374 0.72 -15.44 -18.11
CA ALA A 374 0.25 -16.41 -19.10
C ALA A 374 -0.30 -17.66 -18.41
N PRO A 375 -1.32 -18.32 -18.97
CA PRO A 375 -1.72 -19.63 -18.48
C PRO A 375 -0.59 -20.62 -18.70
N SER A 376 -0.41 -21.55 -17.76
CA SER A 376 0.49 -22.70 -17.91
C SER A 376 -0.26 -23.90 -18.48
N ASP A 377 0.47 -24.99 -18.74
CA ASP A 377 -0.12 -26.27 -19.18
C ASP A 377 -0.91 -26.97 -18.06
N MET A 378 -0.68 -26.59 -16.79
CA MET A 378 -1.41 -27.13 -15.65
C MET A 378 -2.72 -26.38 -15.43
N GLN A 379 -3.78 -27.13 -15.10
CA GLN A 379 -5.11 -26.57 -14.87
C GLN A 379 -5.08 -25.52 -13.75
N ASP A 380 -5.71 -24.36 -14.04
CA ASP A 380 -5.81 -23.22 -13.12
C ASP A 380 -4.48 -22.64 -12.64
N VAL A 381 -3.35 -23.01 -13.26
CA VAL A 381 -2.04 -22.45 -12.92
C VAL A 381 -1.64 -21.41 -13.96
N TRP A 382 -1.26 -20.23 -13.47
CA TRP A 382 -0.75 -19.12 -14.26
C TRP A 382 0.69 -18.83 -13.89
N LYS A 383 1.51 -18.59 -14.91
CA LYS A 383 2.84 -18.04 -14.74
C LYS A 383 2.73 -16.53 -14.65
N VAL A 384 3.26 -15.94 -13.57
CA VAL A 384 3.31 -14.49 -13.37
C VAL A 384 4.77 -14.04 -13.40
N GLN A 385 5.04 -12.95 -14.12
CA GLN A 385 6.34 -12.29 -14.17
C GLN A 385 6.15 -10.81 -13.85
N ALA A 386 6.84 -10.32 -12.83
CA ALA A 386 6.80 -8.94 -12.40
C ALA A 386 8.19 -8.31 -12.59
N ILE A 387 8.24 -7.25 -13.40
CA ILE A 387 9.48 -6.59 -13.79
C ILE A 387 9.59 -5.26 -13.05
N GLY A 388 10.54 -5.17 -12.13
CA GLY A 388 10.91 -3.96 -11.41
C GLY A 388 12.12 -3.26 -12.03
N TYR A 389 12.69 -2.30 -11.29
CA TYR A 389 13.89 -1.59 -11.75
C TYR A 389 15.17 -2.42 -11.54
N ALA A 390 15.29 -3.03 -10.36
CA ALA A 390 16.48 -3.76 -9.94
C ALA A 390 16.29 -5.28 -10.03
N GLU A 391 15.04 -5.74 -9.95
CA GLU A 391 14.73 -7.16 -9.83
C GLU A 391 13.53 -7.57 -10.70
N ILE A 392 13.55 -8.83 -11.12
CA ILE A 392 12.41 -9.53 -11.71
C ILE A 392 11.99 -10.62 -10.75
N VAL A 393 10.68 -10.73 -10.50
CA VAL A 393 10.07 -11.81 -9.71
C VAL A 393 9.20 -12.64 -10.63
N GLU A 394 9.39 -13.96 -10.65
CA GLU A 394 8.55 -14.89 -11.38
C GLU A 394 8.06 -15.99 -10.44
N TYR A 395 6.82 -16.42 -10.62
CA TYR A 395 6.23 -17.52 -9.86
C TYR A 395 5.06 -18.12 -10.64
N ASN A 396 4.68 -19.34 -10.24
CA ASN A 396 3.43 -19.95 -10.64
C ASN A 396 2.38 -19.70 -9.56
N TRP A 397 1.16 -19.36 -9.99
CA TRP A 397 0.02 -19.17 -9.12
C TRP A 397 -1.12 -20.08 -9.55
N ASN A 398 -1.48 -21.03 -8.70
CA ASN A 398 -2.73 -21.78 -8.85
C ASN A 398 -3.89 -20.89 -8.39
N ILE A 399 -4.65 -20.33 -9.32
CA ILE A 399 -5.71 -19.37 -8.99
C ILE A 399 -6.89 -20.00 -8.27
N ALA A 400 -7.02 -21.34 -8.31
CA ALA A 400 -8.08 -22.08 -7.63
C ALA A 400 -7.72 -22.49 -6.21
N THR A 401 -6.47 -22.86 -5.94
CA THR A 401 -6.03 -23.25 -4.58
C THR A 401 -5.37 -22.11 -3.83
N GLY A 402 -4.85 -21.10 -4.56
CA GLY A 402 -4.00 -20.05 -4.00
C GLY A 402 -2.53 -20.39 -3.88
N GLU A 403 -2.16 -21.62 -4.22
CA GLU A 403 -0.80 -22.13 -4.06
C GLU A 403 0.19 -21.38 -4.95
N ILE A 404 1.30 -20.94 -4.36
CA ILE A 404 2.42 -20.30 -5.04
C ILE A 404 3.59 -21.26 -5.10
N THR A 405 4.17 -21.44 -6.28
CA THR A 405 5.30 -22.34 -6.48
C THR A 405 6.31 -21.77 -7.47
N ALA A 406 7.51 -22.35 -7.46
CA ALA A 406 8.57 -22.08 -8.43
C ALA A 406 8.97 -20.60 -8.46
N ILE A 407 9.09 -19.99 -7.28
CA ILE A 407 9.55 -18.60 -7.16
C ILE A 407 10.98 -18.50 -7.70
N LYS A 408 11.21 -17.49 -8.54
CA LYS A 408 12.50 -17.14 -9.12
C LYS A 408 12.72 -15.64 -9.04
N ILE A 409 13.96 -15.25 -8.75
CA ILE A 409 14.37 -13.87 -8.59
C ILE A 409 15.60 -13.64 -9.45
N TRP A 410 15.55 -12.61 -10.28
CA TRP A 410 16.70 -12.15 -11.04
C TRP A 410 17.07 -10.74 -10.63
N GLU A 411 18.37 -10.48 -10.54
CA GLU A 411 18.93 -9.18 -10.21
C GLU A 411 19.72 -8.63 -11.42
N LYS A 412 19.68 -7.32 -11.58
CA LYS A 412 20.30 -6.56 -12.68
C LYS A 412 21.77 -6.22 -12.49
#